data_AF-A0A6J8E2G6-F1
#
_entry.id   AF-A0A6J8E2G6-F1
#
_cell.length_a   1.000
_cell.length_b   1.000
_cell.length_c   1.000
_cell.angle_alpha   90.00
_cell.angle_beta   90.00
_cell.angle_gamma   90.00
#
_symmetry.space_group_name_H-M   'P 1'
#
loop_
_entity.id
_entity.type
_entity.pdbx_description
1 polymer ?
#
loop_
_entity_poly.entity_id
_entity_poly.type
_entity_poly.pdbx_seq_one_letter_code
_entity_poly.pdbx_strand_id
1 'polypeptide(L)'
;MTSINTDTVITSTPSRQSPDTNELLLDFNTLSPININHHKSVNLQEEIFELKKTVCHLMNLINNKPIVTDKGTQVTTCDASTQTDDFKITTKPEMKSIGTQIHPNSKDSAMQTSPPEHKYKDLNNTSVSTNRGARIVDIINIVKDKDIRQYESIIVHIGGNDISNGATLNLIQENYESLLYLLRSKADMNTNIIVSSVPPRKDVDVEPVNKILIDLCDYYNLQYIDHSKCFYDDYGYVKKTLFQRDGIHLTKIGTMVFLQNIDQYVKNS
;
A
#
# COMPACT_ATOMS: atom_id res chain seq x y z
N MET A 1 -36.17 45.07 -45.63
CA MET A 1 -36.47 45.28 -44.19
C MET A 1 -35.68 44.25 -43.42
N THR A 2 -34.87 44.74 -42.47
CA THR A 2 -34.12 44.02 -41.41
C THR A 2 -33.15 42.92 -41.83
N SER A 3 -31.94 43.39 -42.16
CA SER A 3 -30.63 42.77 -41.90
C SER A 3 -30.33 42.79 -40.39
N ILE A 4 -29.83 41.68 -39.81
CA ILE A 4 -28.96 41.69 -38.61
C ILE A 4 -27.98 40.49 -38.68
N ASN A 5 -26.69 40.83 -38.84
CA ASN A 5 -25.43 40.32 -38.26
C ASN A 5 -25.26 38.82 -37.96
N THR A 6 -24.29 38.10 -38.55
CA THR A 6 -22.82 38.11 -38.32
C THR A 6 -22.41 38.05 -36.85
N ASP A 7 -21.77 36.95 -36.45
CA ASP A 7 -20.64 36.99 -35.52
C ASP A 7 -19.65 35.86 -35.85
N THR A 8 -18.48 36.26 -36.32
CA THR A 8 -17.21 35.54 -36.25
C THR A 8 -16.32 36.40 -35.37
N VAL A 9 -15.78 35.86 -34.27
CA VAL A 9 -14.67 36.49 -33.54
C VAL A 9 -13.62 35.44 -33.18
N ILE A 10 -12.41 35.74 -33.64
CA ILE A 10 -11.10 35.14 -33.38
C ILE A 10 -10.52 35.78 -32.12
N THR A 11 -9.66 35.05 -31.39
CA THR A 11 -8.45 35.46 -30.61
C THR A 11 -8.32 34.57 -29.36
N SER A 12 -7.16 34.19 -28.82
CA SER A 12 -5.74 34.41 -29.08
C SER A 12 -4.95 33.39 -28.25
N THR A 13 -3.88 32.82 -28.79
CA THR A 13 -2.80 32.19 -28.02
C THR A 13 -1.94 33.25 -27.32
N PRO A 14 -1.48 33.02 -26.08
CA PRO A 14 -0.25 33.60 -25.57
C PRO A 14 0.88 32.58 -25.55
N SER A 15 2.04 33.04 -26.02
CA SER A 15 3.34 32.38 -25.98
C SER A 15 3.90 32.25 -24.57
N ARG A 16 4.72 31.20 -24.39
CA ARG A 16 5.77 31.00 -23.38
C ARG A 16 6.33 32.29 -22.73
N GLN A 17 6.30 32.31 -21.40
CA GLN A 17 7.39 32.83 -20.56
C GLN A 17 7.58 31.85 -19.39
N SER A 18 8.83 31.44 -19.17
CA SER A 18 9.30 30.69 -18.00
C SER A 18 9.44 31.62 -16.79
N PRO A 19 8.96 31.25 -15.59
CA PRO A 19 9.41 31.87 -14.37
C PRO A 19 10.43 31.00 -13.64
N ASP A 20 11.40 31.71 -13.08
CA ASP A 20 12.53 31.24 -12.30
C ASP A 20 12.13 30.36 -11.11
N THR A 21 13.05 29.47 -10.76
CA THR A 21 13.07 28.68 -9.53
C THR A 21 13.16 29.60 -8.31
N ASN A 22 12.07 29.71 -7.55
CA ASN A 22 12.10 30.18 -6.17
C ASN A 22 11.80 28.99 -5.24
N GLU A 23 12.81 28.60 -4.46
CA GLU A 23 12.68 27.70 -3.33
C GLU A 23 11.68 28.27 -2.31
N LEU A 24 10.62 27.52 -2.02
CA LEU A 24 9.75 27.75 -0.88
C LEU A 24 10.39 27.10 0.36
N LEU A 25 11.17 27.89 1.10
CA LEU A 25 11.49 27.60 2.49
C LEU A 25 10.22 27.84 3.33
N LEU A 26 9.65 26.76 3.86
CA LEU A 26 8.61 26.84 4.89
C LEU A 26 9.25 27.31 6.21
N ASP A 27 9.06 28.58 6.55
CA ASP A 27 9.40 29.13 7.87
C ASP A 27 8.26 28.78 8.85
N PHE A 28 8.54 27.83 9.75
CA PHE A 28 7.59 27.35 10.77
C PHE A 28 7.36 28.33 11.92
N ASN A 29 7.99 29.53 11.90
CA ASN A 29 7.91 30.49 13.01
C ASN A 29 6.73 31.48 12.93
N THR A 30 5.88 31.41 11.90
CA THR A 30 4.75 32.37 11.74
C THR A 30 3.36 31.79 12.00
N LEU A 31 3.25 30.59 12.57
CA LEU A 31 1.95 30.07 13.03
C LEU A 31 1.60 30.67 14.39
N SER A 32 0.59 31.53 14.41
CA SER A 32 -0.04 32.00 15.65
C SER A 32 -0.54 30.81 16.48
N PRO A 33 -0.25 30.76 17.80
CA PRO A 33 -0.61 29.61 18.61
C PRO A 33 -2.13 29.45 18.69
N ILE A 34 -2.62 28.30 18.22
CA ILE A 34 -3.97 27.82 18.50
C ILE A 34 -4.01 27.51 19.99
N ASN A 35 -4.87 28.22 20.72
CA ASN A 35 -5.08 28.03 22.15
C ASN A 35 -5.77 26.68 22.39
N ILE A 36 -4.97 25.63 22.57
CA ILE A 36 -5.41 24.32 23.05
C ILE A 36 -5.17 24.30 24.55
N ASN A 37 -6.22 23.99 25.30
CA ASN A 37 -6.24 23.87 26.76
C ASN A 37 -4.93 23.29 27.33
N HIS A 38 -4.24 24.10 28.11
CA HIS A 38 -2.87 23.90 28.62
C HIS A 38 -2.65 22.60 29.42
N HIS A 39 -3.73 21.96 29.87
CA HIS A 39 -3.68 20.71 30.63
C HIS A 39 -3.51 19.44 29.78
N LYS A 40 -3.85 19.46 28.48
CA LYS A 40 -3.72 18.27 27.61
C LYS A 40 -2.35 18.15 26.93
N SER A 41 -1.61 19.25 26.74
CA SER A 41 -0.30 19.21 26.06
C SER A 41 0.84 18.69 26.93
N VAL A 42 0.73 18.86 28.26
CA VAL A 42 1.74 18.38 29.22
C VAL A 42 1.75 16.85 29.27
N ASN A 43 0.57 16.23 29.21
CA ASN A 43 0.43 14.77 29.29
C ASN A 43 1.01 14.05 28.04
N LEU A 44 0.87 14.66 26.87
CA LEU A 44 1.41 14.12 25.61
C LEU A 44 2.95 14.19 25.55
N GLN A 45 3.57 15.23 26.13
CA GLN A 45 5.02 15.34 26.19
C GLN A 45 5.63 14.34 27.17
N GLU A 46 4.97 14.10 28.31
CA GLU A 46 5.37 13.06 29.27
C GLU A 46 5.22 11.65 28.69
N GLU A 47 4.12 11.36 27.98
CA GLU A 47 3.93 10.08 27.30
C GLU A 47 5.00 9.84 26.22
N ILE A 48 5.31 10.84 25.39
CA ILE A 48 6.37 10.76 24.37
C ILE A 48 7.75 10.55 25.03
N PHE A 49 8.01 11.18 26.18
CA PHE A 49 9.25 11.03 26.91
C PHE A 49 9.43 9.61 27.48
N GLU A 50 8.39 9.04 28.09
CA GLU A 50 8.42 7.67 28.61
C GLU A 50 8.49 6.62 27.48
N LEU A 51 7.90 6.91 26.31
CA LEU A 51 8.02 6.05 25.12
C LEU A 51 9.46 6.03 24.59
N LYS A 52 10.12 7.18 24.52
CA LYS A 52 11.55 7.28 24.13
C LYS A 52 12.47 6.54 25.10
N LYS A 53 12.18 6.61 26.40
CA LYS A 53 12.93 5.91 27.45
C LYS A 53 12.81 4.39 27.32
N THR A 54 11.59 3.90 27.07
CA THR A 54 11.29 2.48 26.84
C THR A 54 12.01 1.95 25.59
N VAL A 55 11.96 2.69 24.48
CA VAL A 55 12.67 2.31 23.23
C VAL A 55 14.18 2.26 23.44
N CYS A 56 14.75 3.23 24.17
CA CYS A 56 16.18 3.27 24.48
C CYS A 56 16.61 2.08 25.36
N HIS A 57 15.79 1.71 26.34
CA HIS A 57 16.03 0.54 27.19
C HIS A 57 15.95 -0.78 26.40
N LEU A 58 14.98 -0.92 25.50
CA LEU A 58 14.85 -2.08 24.60
C LEU A 58 16.08 -2.20 23.67
N MET A 59 16.54 -1.09 23.10
CA MET A 59 17.74 -1.09 22.25
C MET A 59 19.00 -1.50 23.02
N ASN A 60 19.12 -1.12 24.30
CA ASN A 60 20.23 -1.55 25.15
C ASN A 60 20.16 -3.05 25.51
N LEU A 61 18.96 -3.58 25.74
CA LEU A 61 18.75 -5.00 26.02
C LEU A 61 19.02 -5.88 24.79
N ILE A 62 18.62 -5.42 23.60
CA ILE A 62 18.80 -6.17 22.35
C ILE A 62 20.28 -6.24 21.97
N ASN A 63 21.05 -5.18 22.22
CA ASN A 63 22.40 -5.09 21.68
C ASN A 63 23.49 -5.83 22.47
N ASN A 64 23.27 -6.24 23.72
CA ASN A 64 24.13 -7.11 24.56
C ASN A 64 25.64 -7.14 24.22
N LYS A 65 26.21 -5.97 23.91
CA LYS A 65 27.61 -5.76 23.59
C LYS A 65 28.02 -4.42 24.20
N PRO A 66 29.10 -4.38 24.99
CA PRO A 66 29.66 -3.11 25.42
C PRO A 66 30.18 -2.37 24.19
N ILE A 67 29.72 -1.12 23.99
CA ILE A 67 30.32 -0.21 23.03
C ILE A 67 31.69 0.18 23.60
N VAL A 68 32.75 -0.41 23.06
CA VAL A 68 34.13 -0.01 23.34
C VAL A 68 34.51 1.04 22.31
N THR A 69 34.76 2.26 22.75
CA THR A 69 35.48 3.26 21.95
C THR A 69 37.00 3.04 22.14
N ASP A 70 37.81 3.43 21.15
CA ASP A 70 39.27 3.23 21.08
C ASP A 70 40.10 3.86 22.24
N LYS A 71 39.46 4.37 23.30
CA LYS A 71 40.12 4.97 24.47
C LYS A 71 39.66 4.43 25.82
N GLY A 72 38.98 3.29 25.88
CA GLY A 72 38.79 2.53 27.13
C GLY A 72 38.08 3.26 28.27
N THR A 73 37.22 4.25 27.98
CA THR A 73 36.43 4.97 29.00
C THR A 73 34.98 4.51 28.94
N GLN A 74 34.44 4.01 30.06
CA GLN A 74 33.02 3.70 30.20
C GLN A 74 32.21 4.99 30.29
N VAL A 75 31.26 5.19 29.37
CA VAL A 75 30.33 6.32 29.35
C VAL A 75 28.95 5.80 29.74
N THR A 76 28.41 6.27 30.87
CA THR A 76 27.13 5.82 31.46
C THR A 76 25.98 6.83 31.32
N THR A 77 26.03 7.74 30.35
CA THR A 77 24.91 8.64 30.05
C THR A 77 24.85 8.98 28.56
N CYS A 78 23.65 8.88 27.97
CA CYS A 78 23.40 9.26 26.58
C CYS A 78 23.13 10.77 26.51
N ASP A 79 24.13 11.56 26.11
CA ASP A 79 23.93 12.94 25.68
C ASP A 79 23.80 12.98 24.16
N ALA A 80 22.65 13.42 23.67
CA ALA A 80 22.41 13.62 22.25
C ALA A 80 22.93 14.99 21.81
N SER A 81 24.08 15.02 21.13
CA SER A 81 24.47 16.18 20.31
C SER A 81 25.11 15.76 18.99
N THR A 82 24.40 16.12 17.91
CA THR A 82 24.85 16.53 16.57
C THR A 82 26.17 15.97 16.00
N GLN A 83 26.05 15.08 15.01
CA GLN A 83 26.97 14.99 13.87
C GLN A 83 26.22 14.45 12.65
N THR A 84 26.18 15.23 11.57
CA THR A 84 25.67 14.84 10.25
C THR A 84 26.87 14.73 9.31
N ASP A 85 27.24 13.51 8.94
CA ASP A 85 28.22 13.24 7.89
C ASP A 85 27.51 12.86 6.58
N ASP A 86 27.97 13.48 5.49
CA ASP A 86 27.45 13.38 4.15
C ASP A 86 27.60 11.97 3.54
N PHE A 87 26.48 11.34 3.16
CA PHE A 87 26.47 10.12 2.36
C PHE A 87 26.20 10.43 0.88
N LYS A 88 27.19 10.12 0.03
CA LYS A 88 27.04 10.12 -1.43
C LYS A 88 26.27 8.88 -1.91
N ILE A 89 25.11 9.11 -2.52
CA ILE A 89 24.34 8.08 -3.23
C ILE A 89 24.90 7.95 -4.65
N THR A 90 25.28 6.73 -5.03
CA THR A 90 25.71 6.39 -6.39
C THR A 90 24.55 5.69 -7.09
N THR A 91 24.13 6.20 -8.25
CA THR A 91 23.01 5.66 -9.04
C THR A 91 23.40 4.32 -9.69
N LYS A 92 22.57 3.29 -9.51
CA LYS A 92 22.72 1.95 -10.12
C LYS A 92 22.13 1.92 -11.55
N PRO A 93 22.55 0.95 -12.41
CA PRO A 93 22.22 0.91 -13.83
C PRO A 93 20.85 0.28 -14.12
N GLU A 94 20.27 0.65 -15.26
CA GLU A 94 19.02 0.14 -15.85
C GLU A 94 18.90 -1.40 -15.77
N MET A 95 17.80 -1.88 -15.17
CA MET A 95 17.43 -3.30 -15.21
C MET A 95 16.65 -3.62 -16.49
N LYS A 96 17.14 -4.63 -17.21
CA LYS A 96 16.51 -5.21 -18.40
C LYS A 96 15.26 -6.01 -18.05
N SER A 97 14.23 -5.88 -18.88
CA SER A 97 12.97 -6.63 -18.85
C SER A 97 13.17 -8.15 -19.00
N ILE A 98 12.60 -8.95 -18.09
CA ILE A 98 12.55 -10.42 -18.18
C ILE A 98 11.10 -10.87 -18.07
N GLY A 99 10.69 -11.76 -18.98
CA GLY A 99 9.29 -12.08 -19.30
C GLY A 99 8.50 -12.86 -18.25
N THR A 100 7.18 -12.86 -18.49
CA THR A 100 6.10 -13.42 -17.68
C THR A 100 6.07 -14.96 -17.66
N GLN A 101 6.10 -15.57 -16.47
CA GLN A 101 5.79 -16.98 -16.25
C GLN A 101 4.56 -17.08 -15.32
N ILE A 102 3.47 -17.65 -15.84
CA ILE A 102 2.20 -17.86 -15.11
C ILE A 102 2.00 -19.36 -14.98
N HIS A 103 1.97 -19.88 -13.76
CA HIS A 103 1.53 -21.24 -13.46
C HIS A 103 0.25 -21.17 -12.61
N PRO A 104 -0.95 -21.20 -13.23
CA PRO A 104 -2.17 -21.38 -12.47
C PRO A 104 -2.34 -22.87 -12.20
N ASN A 105 -2.01 -23.31 -10.98
CA ASN A 105 -2.42 -24.62 -10.49
C ASN A 105 -3.48 -24.44 -9.41
N SER A 106 -4.64 -25.05 -9.64
CA SER A 106 -5.71 -25.38 -8.68
C SER A 106 -6.98 -24.52 -8.64
N LYS A 107 -8.07 -25.23 -8.31
CA LYS A 107 -9.46 -24.94 -8.63
C LYS A 107 -10.23 -24.07 -7.61
N ASP A 108 -9.62 -23.46 -6.59
CA ASP A 108 -10.37 -22.65 -5.60
C ASP A 108 -9.63 -21.38 -5.13
N SER A 109 -8.99 -20.67 -6.04
CA SER A 109 -8.81 -19.22 -5.84
C SER A 109 -10.12 -18.52 -6.20
N ALA A 110 -10.44 -17.37 -5.58
CA ALA A 110 -11.57 -16.52 -6.00
C ALA A 110 -11.55 -16.26 -7.52
N MET A 111 -10.35 -16.25 -8.11
CA MET A 111 -10.12 -16.39 -9.54
C MET A 111 -9.96 -17.89 -9.87
N GLN A 112 -11.08 -18.61 -10.00
CA GLN A 112 -11.04 -20.00 -10.46
C GLN A 112 -10.46 -20.00 -11.87
N THR A 113 -9.45 -20.86 -12.10
CA THR A 113 -8.70 -21.03 -13.35
C THR A 113 -9.50 -20.58 -14.58
N SER A 114 -9.19 -19.39 -15.09
CA SER A 114 -9.49 -19.05 -16.47
C SER A 114 -9.01 -20.22 -17.34
N PRO A 115 -9.76 -20.62 -18.39
CA PRO A 115 -9.28 -21.68 -19.27
C PRO A 115 -7.85 -21.35 -19.71
N PRO A 116 -6.94 -22.34 -19.79
CA PRO A 116 -5.50 -22.13 -19.98
C PRO A 116 -5.12 -21.33 -21.24
N GLU A 117 -6.07 -21.04 -22.12
CA GLU A 117 -5.91 -20.29 -23.36
C GLU A 117 -6.19 -18.78 -23.25
N HIS A 118 -6.85 -18.30 -22.18
CA HIS A 118 -6.77 -16.89 -21.82
C HIS A 118 -5.58 -16.71 -20.88
N LYS A 119 -4.37 -16.90 -21.45
CA LYS A 119 -3.21 -16.14 -20.98
C LYS A 119 -3.70 -14.70 -20.81
N TYR A 120 -3.42 -14.07 -19.67
CA TYR A 120 -3.53 -12.63 -19.51
C TYR A 120 -2.52 -11.98 -20.46
N LYS A 121 -2.74 -12.09 -21.78
CA LYS A 121 -1.83 -11.68 -22.86
C LYS A 121 -1.53 -10.19 -22.78
N ASP A 122 -2.35 -9.45 -22.05
CA ASP A 122 -2.29 -8.01 -21.92
C ASP A 122 -1.51 -7.56 -20.67
N LEU A 123 -1.22 -8.47 -19.72
CA LEU A 123 -0.39 -8.18 -18.54
C LEU A 123 1.07 -8.51 -18.83
N ASN A 124 1.66 -7.77 -19.76
CA ASN A 124 3.10 -7.84 -20.03
C ASN A 124 3.88 -7.52 -18.74
N ASN A 125 4.98 -8.24 -18.48
CA ASN A 125 5.85 -8.05 -17.31
C ASN A 125 5.19 -8.24 -15.93
N THR A 126 4.04 -8.93 -15.86
CA THR A 126 3.38 -9.23 -14.58
C THR A 126 3.61 -10.68 -14.16
N SER A 127 4.04 -10.89 -12.91
CA SER A 127 4.07 -12.22 -12.28
C SER A 127 2.84 -12.38 -11.37
N VAL A 128 2.00 -13.38 -11.66
CA VAL A 128 0.81 -13.67 -10.85
C VAL A 128 1.03 -14.95 -10.06
N SER A 129 0.86 -14.87 -8.73
CA SER A 129 0.89 -16.01 -7.83
C SER A 129 -0.43 -16.10 -7.08
N THR A 130 -1.15 -17.21 -7.25
CA THR A 130 -2.43 -17.46 -6.58
C THR A 130 -2.30 -18.65 -5.65
N ASN A 131 -2.59 -18.47 -4.36
CA ASN A 131 -2.56 -19.53 -3.36
C ASN A 131 -3.97 -19.80 -2.84
N ARG A 132 -4.57 -20.91 -3.27
CA ARG A 132 -5.91 -21.33 -2.86
C ARG A 132 -6.00 -21.48 -1.35
N GLY A 133 -7.08 -20.98 -0.75
CA GLY A 133 -7.34 -21.12 0.68
C GLY A 133 -6.34 -20.37 1.58
N ALA A 134 -5.38 -19.66 1.01
CA ALA A 134 -4.36 -18.96 1.77
C ALA A 134 -4.98 -17.87 2.64
N ARG A 135 -4.44 -17.76 3.84
CA ARG A 135 -4.63 -16.68 4.81
C ARG A 135 -3.41 -15.76 4.80
N ILE A 136 -3.52 -14.61 5.44
CA ILE A 136 -2.44 -13.60 5.46
C ILE A 136 -1.13 -14.21 5.97
N VAL A 137 -1.20 -15.01 7.03
CA VAL A 137 -0.03 -15.70 7.62
C VAL A 137 0.67 -16.65 6.64
N ASP A 138 -0.08 -17.28 5.73
CA ASP A 138 0.48 -18.19 4.74
C ASP A 138 1.29 -17.39 3.70
N ILE A 139 0.80 -16.21 3.31
CA ILE A 139 1.51 -15.31 2.39
C ILE A 139 2.74 -14.71 3.05
N ILE A 140 2.69 -14.36 4.34
CA ILE A 140 3.89 -13.93 5.08
C ILE A 140 4.99 -15.00 4.97
N ASN A 141 4.65 -16.27 5.19
CA ASN A 141 5.62 -17.36 5.11
C ASN A 141 6.17 -17.54 3.69
N ILE A 142 5.32 -17.42 2.65
CA ILE A 142 5.78 -17.47 1.25
C ILE A 142 6.72 -16.29 0.92
N VAL A 143 6.41 -15.08 1.39
CA VAL A 143 7.20 -13.87 1.11
C VAL A 143 8.56 -13.90 1.80
N LYS A 144 8.69 -14.53 2.98
CA LYS A 144 9.97 -14.65 3.69
C LYS A 144 11.07 -15.23 2.79
N ASP A 145 10.74 -16.25 2.01
CA ASP A 145 11.72 -16.98 1.19
C ASP A 145 11.80 -16.48 -0.25
N LYS A 146 10.93 -15.55 -0.65
CA LYS A 146 10.89 -15.02 -2.01
C LYS A 146 11.76 -13.78 -2.16
N ASP A 147 12.49 -13.67 -3.27
CA ASP A 147 13.10 -12.40 -3.68
C ASP A 147 12.04 -11.54 -4.39
N ILE A 148 11.71 -10.41 -3.76
CA ILE A 148 10.68 -9.48 -4.24
C ILE A 148 11.27 -8.14 -4.72
N ARG A 149 12.59 -7.95 -4.62
CA ARG A 149 13.26 -6.68 -5.02
C ARG A 149 13.14 -6.38 -6.50
N GLN A 150 12.98 -7.43 -7.30
CA GLN A 150 12.82 -7.34 -8.75
C GLN A 150 11.47 -6.75 -9.22
N TYR A 151 10.52 -6.55 -8.31
CA TYR A 151 9.18 -6.06 -8.67
C TYR A 151 9.08 -4.55 -8.46
N GLU A 152 8.71 -3.83 -9.51
CA GLU A 152 8.38 -2.39 -9.42
C GLU A 152 7.07 -2.13 -8.66
N SER A 153 6.12 -3.06 -8.78
CA SER A 153 4.83 -2.98 -8.10
C SER A 153 4.41 -4.35 -7.55
N ILE A 154 3.84 -4.35 -6.34
CA ILE A 154 3.33 -5.53 -5.65
C ILE A 154 1.89 -5.26 -5.24
N ILE A 155 0.96 -6.04 -5.79
CA ILE A 155 -0.46 -5.98 -5.42
C ILE A 155 -0.77 -7.10 -4.43
N VAL A 156 -1.24 -6.73 -3.25
CA VAL A 156 -1.65 -7.66 -2.19
C VAL A 156 -3.17 -7.80 -2.22
N HIS A 157 -3.66 -8.98 -2.56
CA HIS A 157 -5.08 -9.33 -2.54
C HIS A 157 -5.30 -10.57 -1.68
N ILE A 158 -5.65 -10.38 -0.40
CA ILE A 158 -5.89 -11.45 0.55
C ILE A 158 -6.83 -10.99 1.69
N GLY A 159 -7.25 -11.90 2.57
CA GLY A 159 -8.02 -11.59 3.78
C GLY A 159 -9.39 -12.26 3.79
N GLY A 160 -9.98 -12.55 2.63
CA GLY A 160 -11.29 -13.19 2.56
C GLY A 160 -11.36 -14.51 3.34
N ASN A 161 -10.32 -15.34 3.28
CA ASN A 161 -10.28 -16.61 3.99
C ASN A 161 -10.02 -16.45 5.49
N ASP A 162 -9.27 -15.44 5.91
CA ASP A 162 -9.05 -15.12 7.32
C ASP A 162 -10.39 -14.85 8.00
N ILE A 163 -11.25 -14.03 7.35
CA ILE A 163 -12.60 -13.71 7.83
C ILE A 163 -13.47 -14.97 7.89
N SER A 164 -13.52 -15.76 6.82
CA SER A 164 -14.33 -17.00 6.77
C SER A 164 -13.91 -18.05 7.78
N ASN A 165 -12.65 -18.04 8.22
CA ASN A 165 -12.15 -18.93 9.27
C ASN A 165 -12.27 -18.33 10.68
N GLY A 166 -13.01 -17.23 10.84
CA GLY A 166 -13.32 -16.64 12.15
C GLY A 166 -12.16 -15.87 12.79
N ALA A 167 -11.18 -15.42 12.01
CA ALA A 167 -10.16 -14.52 12.53
C ALA A 167 -10.81 -13.21 13.02
N THR A 168 -10.35 -12.70 14.17
CA THR A 168 -10.83 -11.42 14.70
C THR A 168 -10.26 -10.27 13.88
N LEU A 169 -10.94 -9.12 13.89
CA LEU A 169 -10.46 -7.90 13.20
C LEU A 169 -9.06 -7.49 13.66
N ASN A 170 -8.79 -7.55 14.97
CA ASN A 170 -7.45 -7.27 15.51
C ASN A 170 -6.39 -8.22 14.95
N LEU A 171 -6.67 -9.52 14.91
CA LEU A 171 -5.73 -10.50 14.36
C LEU A 171 -5.50 -10.28 12.86
N ILE A 172 -6.54 -9.92 12.11
CA ILE A 172 -6.42 -9.58 10.69
C ILE A 172 -5.54 -8.33 10.52
N GLN A 173 -5.75 -7.30 11.34
CA GLN A 173 -4.94 -6.08 11.33
C GLN A 173 -3.48 -6.39 11.65
N GLU A 174 -3.18 -7.08 12.76
CA GLU A 174 -1.82 -7.46 13.18
C GLU A 174 -1.08 -8.27 12.09
N ASN A 175 -1.80 -9.20 11.44
CA ASN A 175 -1.25 -9.98 10.35
C ASN A 175 -0.96 -9.11 9.11
N TYR A 176 -1.85 -8.17 8.79
CA TYR A 176 -1.60 -7.23 7.68
C TYR A 176 -0.43 -6.31 7.97
N GLU A 177 -0.34 -5.72 9.16
CA GLU A 177 0.81 -4.90 9.60
C GLU A 177 2.12 -5.69 9.46
N SER A 178 2.13 -6.95 9.92
CA SER A 178 3.29 -7.84 9.79
C SER A 178 3.66 -8.12 8.33
N LEU A 179 2.66 -8.35 7.45
CA LEU A 179 2.88 -8.55 6.03
C LEU A 179 3.43 -7.29 5.35
N LEU A 180 2.84 -6.12 5.63
CA LEU A 180 3.26 -4.85 5.05
C LEU A 180 4.68 -4.47 5.48
N TYR A 181 5.01 -4.66 6.77
CA TYR A 181 6.37 -4.49 7.28
C TYR A 181 7.36 -5.43 6.58
N LEU A 182 7.02 -6.70 6.42
CA LEU A 182 7.87 -7.67 5.73
C LEU A 182 8.08 -7.29 4.26
N LEU A 183 7.03 -6.88 3.55
CA LEU A 183 7.15 -6.45 2.16
C LEU A 183 8.03 -5.20 2.05
N ARG A 184 7.83 -4.19 2.92
CA ARG A 184 8.62 -2.95 2.91
C ARG A 184 10.09 -3.17 3.27
N SER A 185 10.40 -4.09 4.19
CA SER A 185 11.79 -4.41 4.55
C SER A 185 12.54 -5.19 3.47
N LYS A 186 11.81 -5.90 2.58
CA LYS A 186 12.41 -6.73 1.53
C LYS A 186 12.37 -6.11 0.13
N ALA A 187 11.39 -5.25 -0.16
CA ALA A 187 11.24 -4.61 -1.46
C ALA A 187 12.21 -3.43 -1.61
N ASP A 188 12.48 -3.04 -2.86
CA ASP A 188 13.25 -1.82 -3.11
C ASP A 188 12.44 -0.59 -2.70
N MET A 189 13.12 0.50 -2.29
CA MET A 189 12.48 1.72 -1.76
C MET A 189 11.44 2.33 -2.72
N ASN A 190 11.65 2.17 -4.02
CA ASN A 190 10.76 2.69 -5.07
C ASN A 190 9.63 1.72 -5.44
N THR A 191 9.53 0.56 -4.78
CA THR A 191 8.48 -0.43 -5.08
C THR A 191 7.12 0.09 -4.63
N ASN A 192 6.15 0.12 -5.53
CA ASN A 192 4.77 0.45 -5.18
C ASN A 192 4.10 -0.77 -4.55
N ILE A 193 3.69 -0.66 -3.28
CA ILE A 193 2.86 -1.69 -2.63
C ILE A 193 1.43 -1.19 -2.63
N ILE A 194 0.56 -2.01 -3.19
CA ILE A 194 -0.83 -1.69 -3.42
C ILE A 194 -1.67 -2.76 -2.72
N VAL A 195 -2.58 -2.34 -1.85
CA VAL A 195 -3.52 -3.26 -1.18
C VAL A 195 -4.85 -3.23 -1.93
N SER A 196 -5.36 -4.42 -2.25
CA SER A 196 -6.65 -4.58 -2.90
C SER A 196 -7.73 -4.85 -1.86
N SER A 197 -8.89 -4.20 -2.00
CA SER A 197 -10.06 -4.56 -1.21
C SER A 197 -10.52 -6.00 -1.48
N VAL A 198 -11.16 -6.60 -0.48
CA VAL A 198 -11.78 -7.92 -0.56
C VAL A 198 -13.18 -7.75 -1.18
N PRO A 199 -13.50 -8.40 -2.31
CA PRO A 199 -14.83 -8.35 -2.90
C PRO A 199 -15.91 -8.89 -1.95
N PRO A 200 -17.18 -8.51 -2.17
CA PRO A 200 -18.29 -9.01 -1.37
C PRO A 200 -18.32 -10.54 -1.33
N ARG A 201 -18.64 -11.09 -0.16
CA ARG A 201 -18.77 -12.54 0.04
C ARG A 201 -20.13 -12.87 0.65
N LYS A 202 -20.68 -14.02 0.27
CA LYS A 202 -21.96 -14.50 0.83
C LYS A 202 -21.83 -15.06 2.25
N ASP A 203 -20.68 -15.61 2.58
CA ASP A 203 -20.44 -16.33 3.84
C ASP A 203 -20.02 -15.42 5.00
N VAL A 204 -19.49 -14.23 4.71
CA VAL A 204 -18.97 -13.29 5.71
C VAL A 204 -19.14 -11.84 5.27
N ASP A 205 -19.23 -10.94 6.24
CA ASP A 205 -19.14 -9.50 6.02
C ASP A 205 -17.67 -9.07 5.90
N VAL A 206 -17.34 -8.45 4.76
CA VAL A 206 -15.97 -8.01 4.43
C VAL A 206 -15.75 -6.52 4.68
N GLU A 207 -16.82 -5.75 4.92
CA GLU A 207 -16.73 -4.29 5.06
C GLU A 207 -15.81 -3.86 6.22
N PRO A 208 -15.89 -4.46 7.43
CA PRO A 208 -15.01 -4.06 8.54
C PRO A 208 -13.53 -4.29 8.23
N VAL A 209 -13.20 -5.36 7.51
CA VAL A 209 -11.81 -5.62 7.08
C VAL A 209 -11.39 -4.62 6.02
N ASN A 210 -12.22 -4.34 5.03
CA ASN A 210 -11.89 -3.36 3.99
C ASN A 210 -11.63 -1.96 4.58
N LYS A 211 -12.34 -1.59 5.65
CA LYS A 211 -12.05 -0.35 6.40
C LYS A 211 -10.67 -0.36 7.06
N ILE A 212 -10.31 -1.46 7.73
CA ILE A 212 -8.95 -1.64 8.29
C ILE A 212 -7.88 -1.51 7.21
N LEU A 213 -8.12 -2.07 6.02
CA LEU A 213 -7.16 -1.97 4.92
C LEU A 213 -6.97 -0.53 4.44
N ILE A 214 -8.03 0.29 4.41
CA ILE A 214 -7.94 1.72 4.09
C ILE A 214 -7.11 2.42 5.17
N ASP A 215 -7.45 2.23 6.44
CA ASP A 215 -6.76 2.88 7.57
C ASP A 215 -5.25 2.52 7.58
N LEU A 216 -4.90 1.26 7.30
CA LEU A 216 -3.52 0.81 7.17
C LEU A 216 -2.81 1.41 5.95
N CYS A 217 -3.49 1.50 4.80
CA CYS A 217 -2.90 2.14 3.63
C CYS A 217 -2.61 3.62 3.88
N ASP A 218 -3.54 4.33 4.51
CA ASP A 218 -3.35 5.74 4.89
C ASP A 218 -2.17 5.88 5.88
N TYR A 219 -2.10 5.02 6.90
CA TYR A 219 -1.03 5.06 7.90
C TYR A 219 0.36 4.80 7.30
N TYR A 220 0.49 3.81 6.41
CA TYR A 220 1.75 3.44 5.78
C TYR A 220 2.03 4.20 4.46
N ASN A 221 1.18 5.17 4.09
CA ASN A 221 1.23 5.89 2.82
C ASN A 221 1.33 4.93 1.60
N LEU A 222 0.41 3.97 1.55
CA LEU A 222 0.29 2.97 0.49
C LEU A 222 -0.93 3.23 -0.38
N GLN A 223 -0.92 2.63 -1.56
CA GLN A 223 -2.05 2.69 -2.48
C GLN A 223 -3.12 1.65 -2.13
N TYR A 224 -4.39 2.02 -2.30
CA TYR A 224 -5.55 1.14 -2.07
C TYR A 224 -6.42 1.06 -3.32
N ILE A 225 -6.74 -0.17 -3.75
CA ILE A 225 -7.68 -0.44 -4.85
C ILE A 225 -9.03 -0.84 -4.26
N ASP A 226 -10.01 0.03 -4.43
CA ASP A 226 -11.40 -0.29 -4.08
C ASP A 226 -12.14 -0.97 -5.24
N HIS A 227 -12.59 -2.20 -4.99
CA HIS A 227 -13.43 -2.97 -5.90
C HIS A 227 -14.94 -2.78 -5.68
N SER A 228 -15.38 -2.03 -4.67
CA SER A 228 -16.80 -1.90 -4.31
C SER A 228 -17.69 -1.54 -5.50
N LYS A 229 -17.33 -0.49 -6.25
CA LYS A 229 -18.06 -0.01 -7.43
C LYS A 229 -18.19 -1.05 -8.55
N CYS A 230 -17.28 -2.01 -8.60
CA CYS A 230 -17.31 -3.09 -9.58
C CYS A 230 -18.34 -4.17 -9.22
N PHE A 231 -18.51 -4.45 -7.93
CA PHE A 231 -19.29 -5.60 -7.44
C PHE A 231 -20.67 -5.25 -6.88
N TYR A 232 -20.93 -3.97 -6.58
CA TYR A 232 -22.25 -3.48 -6.19
C TYR A 232 -22.96 -2.76 -7.35
N ASP A 233 -24.29 -2.85 -7.41
CA ASP A 233 -25.12 -2.03 -8.28
C ASP A 233 -25.41 -0.65 -7.66
N ASP A 234 -26.15 0.19 -8.38
CA ASP A 234 -26.47 1.57 -7.96
C ASP A 234 -27.34 1.64 -6.70
N TYR A 235 -27.92 0.52 -6.28
CA TYR A 235 -28.71 0.39 -5.06
C TYR A 235 -27.93 -0.24 -3.90
N GLY A 236 -26.64 -0.55 -4.10
CA GLY A 236 -25.78 -1.18 -3.10
C GLY A 236 -25.96 -2.70 -2.98
N TYR A 237 -26.66 -3.36 -3.92
CA TYR A 237 -26.78 -4.82 -3.91
C TYR A 237 -25.62 -5.47 -4.66
N VAL A 238 -25.16 -6.62 -4.15
CA VAL A 238 -24.12 -7.41 -4.81
C VAL A 238 -24.62 -7.90 -6.17
N LYS A 239 -23.86 -7.64 -7.23
CA LYS A 239 -24.08 -8.14 -8.59
C LYS A 239 -23.83 -9.66 -8.65
N LYS A 240 -24.83 -10.46 -8.23
CA LYS A 240 -24.72 -11.93 -8.11
C LYS A 240 -24.25 -12.64 -9.38
N THR A 241 -24.46 -12.07 -10.56
CA THR A 241 -23.99 -12.61 -11.86
C THR A 241 -22.45 -12.65 -11.98
N LEU A 242 -21.73 -11.87 -11.17
CA LEU A 242 -20.28 -11.86 -11.11
C LEU A 242 -19.69 -12.98 -10.23
N PHE A 243 -20.53 -13.69 -9.47
CA PHE A 243 -20.12 -14.74 -8.54
C PHE A 243 -20.66 -16.10 -8.95
N GLN A 244 -19.93 -17.15 -8.57
CA GLN A 244 -20.39 -18.52 -8.66
C GLN A 244 -21.55 -18.76 -7.67
N ARG A 245 -22.13 -19.95 -7.74
CA ARG A 245 -23.28 -20.32 -6.88
C ARG A 245 -22.97 -20.23 -5.38
N ASP A 246 -21.70 -20.39 -5.00
CA ASP A 246 -21.26 -20.24 -3.61
C ASP A 246 -21.27 -18.78 -3.11
N GLY A 247 -21.28 -17.80 -4.01
CA GLY A 247 -21.20 -16.37 -3.66
C GLY A 247 -19.85 -15.97 -3.06
N ILE A 248 -18.80 -16.75 -3.32
CA ILE A 248 -17.43 -16.53 -2.84
C ILE A 248 -16.49 -16.39 -4.03
N HIS A 249 -16.55 -17.36 -4.95
CA HIS A 249 -15.67 -17.38 -6.12
C HIS A 249 -16.28 -16.55 -7.24
N LEU A 250 -15.44 -15.90 -8.04
CA LEU A 250 -15.87 -15.13 -9.19
C LEU A 250 -16.22 -16.05 -10.37
N THR A 251 -17.20 -15.65 -11.17
CA THR A 251 -17.39 -16.21 -12.51
C THR A 251 -16.28 -15.70 -13.44
N LYS A 252 -16.18 -16.26 -14.65
CA LYS A 252 -15.28 -15.72 -15.69
C LYS A 252 -15.50 -14.21 -15.91
N ILE A 253 -16.76 -13.76 -15.93
CA ILE A 253 -17.12 -12.35 -16.09
C ILE A 253 -16.69 -11.54 -14.86
N GLY A 254 -16.93 -12.05 -13.65
CA GLY A 254 -16.47 -11.41 -12.42
C GLY A 254 -14.95 -11.24 -12.35
N THR A 255 -14.20 -12.27 -12.76
CA THR A 255 -12.73 -12.20 -12.86
C THR A 255 -12.27 -11.14 -13.86
N MET A 256 -12.94 -11.02 -15.02
CA MET A 256 -12.62 -9.96 -15.99
C MET A 256 -12.87 -8.57 -15.41
N VAL A 257 -14.01 -8.35 -14.76
CA VAL A 257 -14.35 -7.07 -14.10
C VAL A 257 -13.32 -6.72 -13.03
N PHE A 258 -12.95 -7.69 -12.19
CA PHE A 258 -11.91 -7.54 -11.16
C PHE A 258 -10.57 -7.07 -11.75
N LEU A 259 -10.11 -7.75 -12.80
CA LEU A 259 -8.83 -7.44 -13.43
C LEU A 259 -8.85 -6.13 -14.20
N GLN A 260 -9.98 -5.78 -14.82
CA GLN A 260 -10.14 -4.47 -15.47
C GLN A 260 -10.02 -3.33 -14.46
N ASN A 261 -10.55 -3.48 -13.25
CA ASN A 261 -10.38 -2.48 -12.20
C ASN A 261 -8.91 -2.34 -11.78
N ILE A 262 -8.19 -3.46 -11.62
CA ILE A 262 -6.75 -3.44 -11.32
C ILE A 262 -5.96 -2.76 -12.44
N ASP A 263 -6.21 -3.16 -13.69
CA ASP A 263 -5.51 -2.61 -14.85
C ASP A 263 -5.77 -1.10 -15.02
N GLN A 264 -7.02 -0.65 -14.83
CA GLN A 264 -7.36 0.77 -14.85
C GLN A 264 -6.69 1.54 -13.71
N TYR A 265 -6.62 0.96 -12.51
CA TYR A 265 -5.93 1.59 -11.39
C TYR A 265 -4.44 1.76 -11.69
N VAL A 266 -3.76 0.68 -12.07
CA VAL A 266 -2.32 0.68 -12.35
C VAL A 266 -1.96 1.62 -13.51
N LYS A 267 -2.82 1.79 -14.50
CA LYS A 267 -2.59 2.73 -15.63
C LYS A 267 -2.75 4.21 -15.25
N ASN A 268 -3.48 4.51 -14.19
CA ASN A 268 -3.78 5.88 -13.75
C ASN A 268 -2.95 6.34 -12.54
N SER A 269 -2.19 5.43 -11.93
CA SER A 269 -1.25 5.69 -10.83
C SER A 269 0.11 6.15 -11.34
#